data_AF-A0A3D4P6N8-F1
#
_entry.id   AF-A0A3D4P6N8-F1
#
_cell.length_a   1.000
_cell.length_b   1.000
_cell.length_c   1.000
_cell.angle_alpha   90.00
_cell.angle_beta   90.00
_cell.angle_gamma   90.00
#
_symmetry.space_group_name_H-M   'P 1'
#
loop_
_entity.id
_entity.type
_entity.pdbx_description
1 polymer ?
#
loop_
_entity_poly.entity_id
_entity_poly.type
_entity_poly.pdbx_seq_one_letter_code
_entity_poly.pdbx_strand_id
1 'polypeptide(L)'
;MRSKVSEEKMMSKILNCVVLVVSLLIPLNSIIAESQPNVVLIFIDDMGWEDFSCFGNRDATTEHIDRMANEGIRFEQFYVNSPICSPSRAAITTGQYPQRWKINSYLASRELNKTRGVANWLD
;
A
#
# COMPACT_ATOMS: atom_id res chain seq x y z
N MET A 1 -22.99 -7.99 -66.10
CA MET A 1 -23.69 -8.08 -64.79
C MET A 1 -23.05 -9.09 -63.82
N ARG A 2 -22.36 -10.14 -64.29
CA ARG A 2 -21.70 -11.17 -63.45
C ARG A 2 -20.41 -10.73 -62.74
N SER A 3 -19.68 -9.75 -63.30
CA SER A 3 -18.40 -9.23 -62.77
C SER A 3 -18.56 -8.32 -61.54
N LYS A 4 -19.61 -7.49 -61.50
CA LYS A 4 -19.91 -6.64 -60.33
C LYS A 4 -20.20 -7.44 -59.05
N VAL A 5 -20.91 -8.57 -59.19
CA VAL A 5 -21.25 -9.45 -58.07
C VAL A 5 -20.02 -10.17 -57.51
N SER A 6 -19.01 -10.46 -58.33
CA SER A 6 -17.74 -11.04 -57.85
C SER A 6 -16.86 -10.02 -57.13
N GLU A 7 -16.87 -8.76 -57.59
CA GLU A 7 -16.13 -7.67 -56.94
C GLU A 7 -16.72 -7.34 -55.57
N GLU A 8 -18.04 -7.25 -55.44
CA GLU A 8 -18.72 -7.03 -54.14
C GLU A 8 -18.42 -8.15 -53.13
N LYS A 9 -18.42 -9.41 -53.59
CA LYS A 9 -18.06 -10.55 -52.74
C LYS A 9 -16.58 -10.52 -52.33
N MET A 10 -15.70 -10.04 -53.18
CA MET A 10 -14.27 -9.90 -52.88
C MET A 10 -14.03 -8.78 -51.86
N MET A 11 -14.68 -7.63 -52.03
CA MET A 11 -14.60 -6.51 -51.08
C MET A 11 -15.17 -6.87 -49.72
N SER A 12 -16.27 -7.64 -49.66
CA SER A 12 -16.84 -8.15 -48.40
C SER A 12 -15.87 -9.09 -47.66
N LYS A 13 -15.15 -9.96 -48.38
CA LYS A 13 -14.13 -10.83 -47.76
C LYS A 13 -12.96 -10.05 -47.21
N ILE A 14 -12.47 -9.04 -47.95
CA ILE A 14 -11.38 -8.18 -47.49
C ILE A 14 -11.80 -7.40 -46.24
N LEU A 15 -13.02 -6.85 -46.24
CA LEU A 15 -13.57 -6.14 -45.08
C LEU A 15 -13.67 -7.06 -43.86
N ASN A 16 -14.16 -8.29 -44.02
CA ASN A 16 -14.22 -9.26 -42.94
C ASN A 16 -12.83 -9.65 -42.41
N CYS A 17 -11.83 -9.82 -43.29
CA CYS A 17 -10.45 -10.09 -42.87
C CYS A 17 -9.83 -8.90 -42.12
N VAL A 18 -10.08 -7.66 -42.56
CA VAL A 18 -9.59 -6.46 -41.87
C VAL A 18 -10.24 -6.34 -40.49
N VAL A 19 -11.56 -6.56 -40.38
CA VAL A 19 -12.25 -6.56 -39.08
C VAL A 19 -11.71 -7.64 -38.15
N LEU A 20 -11.41 -8.83 -38.67
CA LEU A 20 -10.82 -9.93 -37.89
C LEU A 20 -9.39 -9.60 -37.42
N VAL A 21 -8.57 -9.01 -38.28
CA VAL A 21 -7.19 -8.61 -37.92
C VAL A 21 -7.22 -7.48 -36.90
N VAL A 22 -8.11 -6.51 -37.05
CA VAL A 22 -8.28 -5.42 -36.08
C VAL A 22 -8.77 -5.94 -34.73
N SER A 23 -9.70 -6.91 -34.68
CA SER A 23 -10.16 -7.48 -33.42
C SER A 23 -9.10 -8.29 -32.69
N LEU A 24 -8.19 -8.95 -33.41
CA LEU A 24 -7.02 -9.65 -32.86
C LEU A 24 -5.90 -8.71 -32.39
N LEU A 25 -5.86 -7.47 -32.88
CA LEU A 25 -4.89 -6.44 -32.48
C LEU A 25 -5.36 -5.59 -31.30
N ILE A 26 -6.61 -5.74 -30.84
CA ILE A 26 -7.07 -5.09 -29.60
C ILE A 26 -6.44 -5.88 -28.46
N PRO A 27 -5.50 -5.30 -27.67
CA PRO A 27 -5.03 -5.96 -26.47
C PRO A 27 -6.24 -6.19 -25.58
N LEU A 28 -6.46 -7.46 -25.20
CA LEU A 28 -7.23 -7.78 -24.01
C LEU A 28 -6.43 -7.19 -22.84
N ASN A 29 -6.64 -5.91 -22.55
CA ASN A 29 -6.44 -5.41 -21.20
C ASN A 29 -7.44 -6.21 -20.38
N SER A 30 -6.97 -7.31 -19.81
CA SER A 30 -7.70 -8.06 -18.81
C SER A 30 -8.23 -7.05 -17.83
N ILE A 31 -9.56 -6.95 -17.73
CA ILE A 31 -10.23 -6.35 -16.59
C ILE A 31 -10.02 -7.36 -15.45
N ILE A 32 -8.77 -7.53 -15.04
CA ILE A 32 -8.48 -7.99 -13.70
C ILE A 32 -8.87 -6.76 -12.89
N ALA A 33 -10.12 -6.73 -12.44
CA ALA A 33 -10.46 -5.90 -11.31
C ALA A 33 -9.44 -6.28 -10.24
N GLU A 34 -8.47 -5.40 -10.02
CA GLU A 34 -7.42 -5.62 -9.05
C GLU A 34 -8.13 -5.89 -7.73
N SER A 35 -8.10 -7.15 -7.29
CA SER A 35 -8.81 -7.56 -6.09
C SER A 35 -8.29 -6.70 -4.97
N GLN A 36 -9.15 -5.88 -4.35
CA GLN A 36 -8.72 -5.01 -3.27
C GLN A 36 -8.02 -5.86 -2.20
N PRO A 37 -6.72 -5.69 -1.98
CA PRO A 37 -5.99 -6.54 -1.07
C PRO A 37 -6.47 -6.26 0.36
N ASN A 38 -6.49 -7.30 1.18
CA ASN A 38 -6.61 -7.10 2.61
C ASN A 38 -5.31 -6.49 3.14
N VAL A 39 -5.41 -5.39 3.89
CA VAL A 39 -4.24 -4.75 4.52
C VAL A 39 -4.28 -5.03 6.01
N VAL A 40 -3.23 -5.70 6.52
CA VAL A 40 -3.05 -5.96 7.94
C VAL A 40 -1.81 -5.19 8.41
N LEU A 41 -2.01 -4.21 9.29
CA LEU A 41 -0.92 -3.46 9.90
C LEU A 41 -0.56 -4.08 11.27
N ILE A 42 0.61 -4.70 11.35
CA ILE A 42 1.19 -5.17 12.61
C ILE A 42 2.07 -4.04 13.15
N PHE A 43 1.65 -3.43 14.27
CA PHE A 43 2.37 -2.32 14.88
C PHE A 43 2.76 -2.66 16.32
N ILE A 44 4.06 -2.85 16.54
CA ILE A 44 4.63 -3.34 17.81
C ILE A 44 5.14 -2.17 18.64
N ASP A 45 4.84 -2.19 19.94
CA ASP A 45 5.22 -1.14 20.88
C ASP A 45 6.68 -1.29 21.31
N ASP A 46 7.41 -0.17 21.38
CA ASP A 46 8.79 -0.07 21.87
C ASP A 46 9.80 -1.08 21.28
N MET A 47 9.57 -1.52 20.03
CA MET A 47 10.48 -2.42 19.32
C MET A 47 11.70 -1.66 18.77
N GLY A 48 12.89 -2.09 19.17
CA GLY A 48 14.17 -1.60 18.71
C GLY A 48 14.54 -2.11 17.31
N TRP A 49 15.49 -1.42 16.68
CA TRP A 49 16.00 -1.77 15.35
C TRP A 49 16.59 -3.19 15.28
N GLU A 50 17.40 -3.54 16.29
CA GLU A 50 18.14 -4.81 16.36
C GLU A 50 17.38 -5.89 17.13
N ASP A 51 16.08 -5.75 17.36
CA ASP A 51 15.32 -6.74 18.14
C ASP A 51 14.95 -7.99 17.32
N PHE A 52 14.92 -7.90 15.98
CA PHE A 52 14.66 -9.05 15.11
C PHE A 52 15.95 -9.73 14.64
N SER A 53 15.92 -11.06 14.52
CA SER A 53 17.06 -11.83 13.99
C SER A 53 17.43 -11.43 12.57
N CYS A 54 16.44 -11.10 11.73
CA CYS A 54 16.72 -10.58 10.39
C CYS A 54 17.45 -9.22 10.38
N PHE A 55 17.48 -8.46 11.48
CA PHE A 55 18.26 -7.21 11.62
C PHE A 55 19.58 -7.38 12.37
N GLY A 56 19.96 -8.62 12.70
CA GLY A 56 21.27 -8.93 13.30
C GLY A 56 21.20 -9.44 14.75
N ASN A 57 20.01 -9.50 15.36
CA ASN A 57 19.85 -10.07 16.69
C ASN A 57 20.32 -11.54 16.71
N ARG A 58 21.17 -11.89 17.68
CA ARG A 58 21.67 -13.26 17.86
C ARG A 58 21.03 -14.01 19.03
N ASP A 59 20.32 -13.28 19.89
CA ASP A 59 19.70 -13.80 21.11
C ASP A 59 18.21 -14.11 20.90
N ALA A 60 17.54 -13.31 20.06
CA ALA A 60 16.14 -13.51 19.70
C ALA A 60 16.01 -14.37 18.43
N THR A 61 15.03 -15.27 18.43
CA THR A 61 14.64 -16.05 17.25
C THR A 61 13.26 -15.61 16.79
N THR A 62 13.16 -15.00 15.60
CA THR A 62 11.91 -14.39 15.10
C THR A 62 11.46 -14.99 13.78
N GLU A 63 11.30 -16.32 13.73
CA GLU A 63 11.08 -17.12 12.52
C GLU A 63 9.97 -16.58 11.59
N HIS A 64 8.83 -16.16 12.17
CA HIS A 64 7.71 -15.65 11.39
C HIS A 64 7.99 -14.27 10.77
N ILE A 65 8.73 -13.42 11.49
CA ILE A 65 9.14 -12.09 10.98
C ILE A 65 10.22 -12.26 9.93
N ASP A 66 11.19 -13.15 10.16
CA ASP A 66 12.26 -13.45 9.21
C ASP A 66 11.70 -14.02 7.90
N ARG A 67 10.68 -14.89 7.97
CA ARG A 67 9.96 -15.36 6.80
C ARG A 67 9.29 -14.20 6.05
N MET A 68 8.57 -13.31 6.74
CA MET A 68 7.95 -12.14 6.11
C MET A 68 8.98 -11.21 5.45
N ALA A 69 10.15 -11.03 6.07
CA ALA A 69 11.24 -10.23 5.51
C ALA A 69 11.82 -10.87 4.24
N ASN A 70 11.94 -12.21 4.18
CA ASN A 70 12.42 -12.94 3.01
C ASN A 70 11.41 -13.02 1.87
N GLU A 71 10.11 -13.10 2.19
CA GLU A 71 9.01 -13.15 1.20
C GLU A 71 8.61 -11.76 0.69
N GLY A 72 9.07 -10.70 1.36
CA GLY A 72 8.65 -9.32 1.11
C GLY A 72 9.80 -8.33 0.96
N ILE A 73 9.53 -7.09 1.39
CA ILE A 73 10.52 -6.01 1.41
C ILE A 73 10.84 -5.67 2.85
N ARG A 74 12.13 -5.67 3.18
CA ARG A 74 12.66 -5.25 4.48
C ARG A 74 13.36 -3.90 4.33
N PHE A 75 12.85 -2.87 5.01
CA PHE A 75 13.46 -1.54 4.99
C PHE A 75 14.58 -1.45 6.02
N GLU A 76 15.81 -1.19 5.56
CA GLU A 76 16.98 -0.98 6.44
C GLU A 76 17.05 0.43 7.05
N GLN A 77 16.20 1.34 6.56
CA GLN A 77 16.19 2.76 6.90
C GLN A 77 14.74 3.26 7.04
N PHE A 78 14.02 2.72 8.02
CA PHE A 78 12.67 3.17 8.38
C PHE A 78 12.74 4.09 9.61
N TYR A 79 12.18 5.29 9.51
CA TYR A 79 12.21 6.30 10.58
C TYR A 79 10.78 6.67 11.01
N VAL A 80 10.55 6.66 12.32
CA VAL A 80 9.28 7.14 12.91
C VAL A 80 9.26 8.67 13.00
N ASN A 81 8.07 9.27 12.83
CA ASN A 81 7.89 10.72 12.99
C ASN A 81 8.11 11.20 14.43
N SER A 82 8.12 10.30 15.42
CA SER A 82 8.43 10.60 16.81
C SER A 82 8.84 9.33 17.55
N PRO A 83 9.82 9.39 18.46
CA PRO A 83 10.21 8.25 19.30
C PRO A 83 9.25 8.02 20.50
N ILE A 84 8.09 8.69 20.54
CA ILE A 84 7.09 8.53 21.61
C ILE A 84 5.84 7.85 21.04
N CYS A 85 5.27 6.89 21.77
CA CYS A 85 4.17 6.05 21.33
C CYS A 85 2.95 6.83 20.79
N SER A 86 2.46 7.84 21.51
CA SER A 86 1.27 8.61 21.12
C SER A 86 1.46 9.43 19.82
N PRO A 87 2.49 10.28 19.68
CA PRO A 87 2.74 10.98 18.42
C PRO A 87 3.09 10.03 17.26
N SER A 88 3.80 8.92 17.51
CA SER A 88 4.06 7.92 16.47
C SER A 88 2.77 7.27 15.96
N ARG A 89 1.87 6.87 16.86
CA ARG A 89 0.54 6.34 16.53
C ARG A 89 -0.32 7.37 15.81
N ALA A 90 -0.29 8.63 16.24
CA ALA A 90 -1.01 9.71 15.56
C ALA A 90 -0.53 9.89 14.11
N ALA A 91 0.79 9.78 13.86
CA ALA A 91 1.35 9.90 12.52
C ALA A 91 0.89 8.78 11.59
N ILE A 92 0.95 7.52 12.06
CA ILE A 92 0.52 6.35 11.27
C ILE A 92 -0.99 6.40 10.98
N THR A 93 -1.82 6.72 11.97
CA THR A 93 -3.29 6.72 11.81
C THR A 93 -3.77 7.84 10.87
N THR A 94 -3.09 8.99 10.87
CA THR A 94 -3.56 10.17 10.12
C THR A 94 -2.77 10.44 8.84
N GLY A 95 -1.63 9.77 8.63
CA GLY A 95 -0.70 10.05 7.53
C GLY A 95 -0.07 11.44 7.60
N GLN A 96 -0.03 12.06 8.78
CA GLN A 96 0.38 13.46 8.97
C GLN A 96 1.39 13.61 10.11
N TYR A 97 2.19 14.67 10.05
CA TYR A 97 3.05 15.03 11.17
C TYR A 97 2.22 15.27 12.44
N PRO A 98 2.61 14.70 13.59
CA PRO A 98 1.79 14.70 14.81
C PRO A 98 1.56 16.10 15.39
N GLN A 99 2.43 17.06 15.06
CA GLN A 99 2.29 18.49 15.39
C GLN A 99 1.00 19.09 14.82
N ARG A 100 0.53 18.61 13.66
CA ARG A 100 -0.74 19.06 13.05
C ARG A 100 -1.95 18.75 13.93
N TRP A 101 -1.83 17.68 14.73
CA TRP A 101 -2.85 17.21 15.67
C TRP A 101 -2.59 17.65 17.12
N LYS A 102 -1.52 18.42 17.35
CA LYS A 102 -1.05 18.82 18.69
C LYS A 102 -0.91 17.63 19.64
N ILE A 103 -0.51 16.46 19.13
CA ILE A 103 -0.11 15.31 19.95
C ILE A 103 1.41 15.31 19.90
N ASN A 104 2.07 15.99 20.83
CA ASN A 104 3.53 16.20 20.83
C ASN A 104 4.26 15.40 21.94
N SER A 105 3.50 14.67 22.76
CA SER A 105 3.98 13.88 23.89
C SER A 105 3.04 12.69 24.11
N TYR A 106 3.34 11.87 25.11
CA TYR A 106 2.47 10.75 25.49
C TYR A 106 1.14 11.27 26.08
N LEU A 107 0.04 10.63 25.71
CA LEU A 107 -1.27 10.92 26.27
C LEU A 107 -1.30 10.54 27.76
N ALA A 108 -1.69 11.50 28.59
CA ALA A 108 -1.80 11.36 30.04
C ALA A 108 -3.18 11.82 30.53
N SER A 109 -3.30 12.24 31.80
CA SER A 109 -4.51 12.86 32.32
C SER A 109 -4.87 14.14 31.56
N ARG A 110 -6.15 14.51 31.52
CA ARG A 110 -6.62 15.73 30.84
C ARG A 110 -5.89 16.98 31.32
N GLU A 111 -5.64 17.09 32.63
CA GLU A 111 -4.92 18.23 33.21
C GLU A 111 -3.45 18.27 32.75
N LEU A 112 -2.77 17.12 32.74
CA LEU A 112 -1.40 17.03 32.23
C LEU A 112 -1.32 17.32 30.74
N ASN A 113 -2.26 16.79 29.95
CA ASN A 113 -2.34 17.05 28.51
C ASN A 113 -2.54 18.54 28.24
N LYS A 114 -3.47 19.18 28.97
CA LYS A 114 -3.72 20.63 28.87
C LYS A 114 -2.47 21.44 29.23
N THR A 115 -1.79 21.08 30.31
CA THR A 115 -0.53 21.73 30.73
C THR A 115 0.56 21.59 29.67
N ARG A 116 0.58 20.49 28.93
CA ARG A 116 1.53 20.21 27.82
C ARG A 116 1.09 20.78 26.47
N GLY A 117 -0.07 21.44 26.40
CA GLY A 117 -0.64 21.96 25.16
C GLY A 117 -1.09 20.86 24.19
N VAL A 118 -1.32 19.64 24.68
CA VAL A 118 -1.84 18.53 23.89
C VAL A 118 -3.33 18.75 23.62
N ALA A 119 -3.76 18.56 22.37
CA ALA A 119 -5.18 18.68 22.02
C ALA A 119 -6.03 17.60 22.71
N ASN A 120 -7.21 18.00 23.18
CA ASN A 120 -8.25 17.09 23.65
C ASN A 120 -9.37 17.07 22.61
N TRP A 121 -9.58 15.93 21.96
CA TRP A 121 -10.54 15.78 20.86
C TRP A 121 -11.90 15.23 21.31
N LEU A 122 -11.98 14.78 22.56
CA LEU A 122 -13.18 14.21 23.17
C LEU A 122 -13.69 15.21 24.22
N ASP A 123 -14.37 16.24 23.74
CA ASP A 123 -15.16 17.15 24.56
C ASP A 123 -16.57 16.61 24.75
#